data_AF-A0A2A5T789-F1
#
_entry.id   AF-A0A2A5T789-F1
#
_cell.length_a   1.000
_cell.length_b   1.000
_cell.length_c   1.000
_cell.angle_alpha   90.00
_cell.angle_beta   90.00
_cell.angle_gamma   90.00
#
_symmetry.space_group_name_H-M   'P 1'
#
loop_
_entity.id
_entity.type
_entity.pdbx_description
1 polymer ?
#
loop_
_entity_poly.entity_id
_entity_poly.type
_entity_poly.pdbx_seq_one_letter_code
_entity_poly.pdbx_strand_id
1 'polypeptide(L)' 'MNNLDAFFVDFCQIFFSAWEEHLIFSGIKQRNKPSLLSVSEVMTIVIAFHQSGYRDFKTYYIHFVYFYLTN' A
#
# COMPACT_ATOMS: atom_id res chain seq x y z
N MET A 1 -3.54 -18.41 -2.73
CA MET A 1 -3.30 -16.96 -2.62
C MET A 1 -2.58 -16.41 -3.86
N ASN A 2 -2.67 -17.06 -5.04
CA ASN A 2 -1.58 -16.97 -6.03
C ASN A 2 -1.90 -16.08 -7.26
N ASN A 3 -3.17 -15.69 -7.46
CA ASN A 3 -3.59 -14.86 -8.60
C ASN A 3 -3.75 -13.37 -8.25
N LEU A 4 -4.03 -13.03 -6.99
CA LEU A 4 -4.18 -11.65 -6.55
C LEU A 4 -2.82 -10.95 -6.44
N ASP A 5 -1.80 -11.64 -5.94
CA ASP A 5 -0.44 -11.08 -5.83
C ASP A 5 0.13 -10.70 -7.20
N ALA A 6 -0.02 -11.56 -8.21
CA ALA A 6 0.44 -11.27 -9.57
C ALA A 6 -0.26 -10.03 -10.15
N PHE A 7 -1.58 -9.93 -10.00
CA PHE A 7 -2.33 -8.76 -10.43
C PHE A 7 -1.87 -7.47 -9.73
N PHE A 8 -1.64 -7.52 -8.41
CA PHE A 8 -1.16 -6.35 -7.68
C PHE A 8 0.25 -5.96 -8.07
N VAL A 9 1.15 -6.92 -8.30
CA VAL A 9 2.51 -6.63 -8.79
C VAL A 9 2.46 -5.87 -10.12
N ASP A 10 1.67 -6.34 -11.08
CA ASP A 10 1.53 -5.70 -12.39
C ASP A 10 0.90 -4.30 -12.29
N PHE A 11 -0.18 -4.16 -11.52
CA PHE A 11 -0.81 -2.85 -11.27
C PHE A 11 0.19 -1.87 -10.64
N CYS A 12 0.94 -2.32 -9.64
CA CYS A 12 1.88 -1.48 -8.91
C CYS A 12 3.02 -1.03 -9.83
N GLN A 13 3.55 -1.90 -10.68
CA GLN A 13 4.59 -1.52 -11.63
C GLN A 13 4.15 -0.32 -12.50
N ILE A 14 2.91 -0.36 -12.99
CA ILE A 14 2.32 0.70 -13.82
C ILE A 14 2.10 1.97 -12.98
N PHE A 15 1.47 1.83 -11.81
CA PHE A 15 1.15 2.96 -10.94
C PHE A 15 2.39 3.72 -10.46
N PHE A 16 3.42 3.00 -9.98
CA PHE A 16 4.64 3.61 -9.47
C PHE A 16 5.41 4.36 -10.55
N SER A 17 5.46 3.81 -11.78
CA SER A 17 6.09 4.50 -12.91
C SER A 17 5.41 5.83 -13.21
N ALA A 18 4.07 5.84 -13.30
CA ALA A 18 3.30 7.06 -13.52
C ALA A 18 3.41 8.06 -12.35
N TRP A 19 3.48 7.55 -11.12
CA TRP A 19 3.64 8.36 -9.92
C TRP A 19 5.02 9.04 -9.85
N GLU A 20 6.10 8.33 -10.18
CA GLU A 20 7.45 8.90 -10.24
C GLU A 20 7.56 9.99 -11.31
N GLU A 21 7.00 9.74 -12.51
CA GLU A 21 6.94 10.78 -13.56
C GLU A 21 6.21 12.03 -13.08
N HIS A 22 5.08 11.85 -12.38
CA HIS A 22 4.33 12.97 -11.80
C HIS A 22 5.13 13.72 -10.72
N LEU A 23 5.85 13.02 -9.85
CA LEU A 23 6.70 13.64 -8.83
C LEU A 23 7.84 14.47 -9.45
N ILE A 24 8.48 13.94 -10.50
CA ILE A 24 9.52 14.65 -11.26
C ILE A 24 8.92 15.90 -11.91
N PHE A 25 7.79 15.76 -12.59
CA PHE A 25 7.11 16.87 -13.27
C PHE A 25 6.64 17.97 -12.31
N SER A 26 6.02 17.58 -11.19
CA SER A 26 5.52 18.52 -10.18
C SER A 26 6.63 19.21 -9.39
N GLY A 27 7.87 18.73 -9.47
CA GLY A 27 9.00 19.23 -8.69
C GLY A 27 8.90 18.93 -7.19
N ILE A 28 7.93 18.11 -6.77
CA ILE A 28 7.75 17.73 -5.37
C ILE A 28 8.87 16.78 -4.97
N LYS A 29 9.79 17.27 -4.14
CA LYS A 29 10.87 16.46 -3.59
C LYS A 29 10.38 15.68 -2.37
N GLN A 30 10.06 14.40 -2.57
CA GLN A 30 9.85 13.44 -1.49
C GLN A 30 11.09 12.56 -1.28
N ARG A 31 11.34 12.18 -0.02
CA ARG A 31 12.41 11.26 0.33
C ARG A 31 12.04 9.84 -0.16
N ASN A 32 12.82 9.31 -1.09
CA ASN A 32 12.71 7.91 -1.49
C ASN A 32 13.45 7.02 -0.48
N LYS A 33 12.73 6.47 0.50
CA LYS A 33 13.26 5.49 1.47
C LYS A 33 12.61 4.14 1.19
N PRO A 34 13.38 3.04 1.07
CA PRO A 34 12.80 1.72 0.94
C PRO A 34 11.89 1.41 2.14
N SER A 35 10.68 0.97 1.82
CA SER A 35 9.70 0.43 2.75
C SER A 35 10.13 -0.98 3.21
N LEU A 36 9.74 -1.36 4.43
CA LEU A 36 9.85 -2.75 4.89
C LEU A 36 8.73 -3.63 4.34
N LEU A 37 7.60 -3.02 3.97
CA LEU A 37 6.49 -3.67 3.31
C LEU A 37 6.68 -3.58 1.80
N SER A 38 6.49 -4.71 1.13
CA SER A 38 6.32 -4.77 -0.31
C SER A 38 5.05 -4.02 -0.73
N VAL A 39 4.98 -3.67 -2.01
CA VAL A 39 3.85 -2.90 -2.52
C VAL A 39 2.54 -3.70 -2.48
N SER A 40 2.59 -5.00 -2.75
CA SER A 40 1.42 -5.89 -2.66
C SER A 40 0.88 -5.95 -1.23
N GLU A 41 1.74 -5.98 -0.21
CA GLU A 41 1.34 -5.90 1.19
C GLU A 41 0.66 -4.56 1.51
N VAL A 42 1.22 -3.44 1.05
CA VAL A 42 0.62 -2.11 1.25
C VAL A 42 -0.77 -2.05 0.60
N MET A 43 -0.91 -2.50 -0.65
CA MET A 43 -2.20 -2.51 -1.35
C MET A 43 -3.22 -3.40 -0.67
N THR A 44 -2.79 -4.57 -0.19
CA THR A 44 -3.64 -5.49 0.57
C THR A 44 -4.16 -4.82 1.84
N ILE A 45 -3.29 -4.15 2.60
CA ILE A 45 -3.66 -3.41 3.82
C ILE A 45 -4.67 -2.30 3.51
N VAL A 46 -4.46 -1.54 2.42
CA VAL A 46 -5.35 -0.44 2.00
C VAL A 46 -6.72 -0.96 1.57
N ILE A 47 -6.77 -2.02 0.78
CA ILE A 47 -8.04 -2.61 0.32
C ILE A 47 -8.82 -3.18 1.50
N ALA A 48 -8.15 -3.93 2.38
CA ALA A 48 -8.76 -4.46 3.60
C ALA A 48 -9.27 -3.34 4.51
N PHE A 49 -8.53 -2.23 4.64
CA PHE A 49 -9.00 -1.04 5.36
C PHE A 49 -10.31 -0.51 4.76
N HIS A 50 -10.36 -0.27 3.45
CA HIS A 50 -11.57 0.25 2.81
C HIS A 50 -12.76 -0.70 2.91
N GLN A 51 -12.53 -2.02 2.81
CA GLN A 51 -13.58 -3.03 2.93
C GLN A 51 -14.08 -3.20 4.37
N SER A 52 -13.22 -2.96 5.36
CA SER A 52 -13.55 -3.14 6.78
C SER A 52 -14.53 -2.10 7.35
N GLY A 53 -14.75 -0.99 6.65
CA GLY A 53 -15.68 0.06 7.06
C GLY A 53 -15.23 0.89 8.27
N TYR A 54 -13.95 0.79 8.67
CA TYR A 54 -13.42 1.63 9.73
C TYR A 54 -13.35 3.09 9.28
N ARG A 55 -13.67 4.00 10.21
CA ARG A 55 -13.72 5.44 9.93
C ARG A 55 -12.33 6.04 9.69
N ASP A 56 -11.32 5.55 10.40
CA ASP A 56 -9.96 6.03 10.33
C ASP A 56 -8.96 4.88 10.33
N PHE A 57 -7.84 5.11 9.65
CA PHE A 57 -6.80 4.10 9.46
C PHE A 57 -6.10 3.72 10.77
N LYS A 58 -6.01 4.64 11.73
CA LYS A 58 -5.34 4.38 13.01
C LYS A 58 -6.09 3.32 13.81
N THR A 59 -7.41 3.46 13.92
CA THR A 59 -8.28 2.49 14.59
C THR A 59 -8.21 1.13 13.90
N TYR A 60 -8.30 1.10 12.56
CA TYR A 60 -8.14 -0.13 11.79
C TYR A 60 -6.78 -0.81 12.05
N TYR A 61 -5.69 -0.05 11.99
CA TYR A 61 -4.35 -0.60 12.15
C TYR A 61 -4.15 -1.21 13.54
N ILE A 62 -4.59 -0.53 14.60
CA ILE A 62 -4.45 -1.01 15.98
C ILE A 62 -5.32 -2.25 16.24
N HIS A 63 -6.56 -2.27 15.76
CA HIS A 63 -7.51 -3.33 16.10
C HIS A 63 -7.43 -4.54 15.17
N PHE A 64 -6.97 -4.37 13.93
CA PHE A 64 -6.93 -5.43 12.92
C PHE A 64 -5.49 -5.79 12.59
N VAL A 65 -4.73 -4.87 11.97
CA VAL A 65 -3.40 -5.18 11.42
C VAL A 65 -2.41 -5.59 12.53
N TYR A 66 -2.35 -4.84 13.63
CA TYR A 66 -1.48 -5.14 14.76
C TYR A 66 -1.81 -6.49 15.41
N PHE A 67 -3.09 -6.87 15.49
CA PHE A 67 -3.47 -8.15 16.09
C PHE A 67 -3.01 -9.35 15.24
N TYR A 68 -3.03 -9.21 13.92
CA TYR A 68 -2.65 -10.27 12.98
C TYR A 68 -1.15 -10.32 12.61
N LEU A 69 -0.40 -9.22 12.74
CA LEU A 69 1.05 -9.18 12.42
C LEU A 69 1.96 -9.43 13.62
N THR A 70 1.43 -9.44 14.85
CA THR A 70 2.23 -9.62 16.09
C THR A 70 2.05 -11.01 16.72
N ASN A 71 1.26 -11.90 16.09
CA ASN A 71 1.16 -13.33 16.39
C ASN A 71 1.79 -14.12 15.23
#